data_AF-D2HZH5-F1
#
_entry.id   AF-D2HZH5-F1
#
_cell.length_a   1.000
_cell.length_b   1.000
_cell.length_c   1.000
_cell.angle_alpha   90.00
_cell.angle_beta   90.00
_cell.angle_gamma   90.00
#
_symmetry.space_group_name_H-M   'P 1'
#
loop_
_entity.id
_entity.type
_entity.pdbx_description
1 polymer ?
#
loop_
_entity_poly.entity_id
_entity_poly.type
_entity_poly.pdbx_seq_one_letter_code
_entity_poly.pdbx_strand_id
1 'polypeptide(L)' 'NKLDHNPIIKFSLTIKKMENNSTLVFTVDAKANNPQIKHSLKKLHDIDVAEVNTLVRPEEAQEAYTKLVSDY' A
#
# COMPACT_ATOMS: atom_id res chain seq x y z
N ASN A 1 -7.53 -21.87 9.10
CA ASN A 1 -6.47 -20.99 8.57
C ASN A 1 -6.81 -19.55 8.95
N LYS A 2 -6.28 -19.04 10.07
CA LYS A 2 -6.80 -17.86 10.80
C LYS A 2 -6.05 -16.55 10.46
N LEU A 3 -5.51 -16.42 9.26
CA LEU A 3 -4.81 -15.21 8.80
C LEU A 3 -5.61 -14.37 7.79
N ASP A 4 -6.79 -14.84 7.38
CA ASP A 4 -7.51 -14.26 6.24
C ASP A 4 -8.24 -12.94 6.51
N HIS A 5 -8.31 -12.45 7.75
CA HIS A 5 -9.23 -11.35 8.10
C HIS A 5 -8.63 -10.25 8.99
N ASN A 6 -7.31 -10.16 9.13
CA ASN A 6 -6.72 -8.96 9.74
C ASN A 6 -6.56 -7.90 8.64
N PRO A 7 -7.02 -6.66 8.82
CA PRO A 7 -6.74 -5.60 7.85
C PRO A 7 -5.23 -5.35 7.85
N ILE A 8 -4.55 -5.90 6.86
CA ILE A 8 -3.10 -5.77 6.61
C ILE A 8 -2.72 -4.27 6.48
N ILE A 9 -3.68 -3.43 6.13
CA ILE A 9 -3.55 -2.00 5.93
C ILE A 9 -4.14 -1.28 7.16
N LYS A 10 -3.27 -0.62 7.95
CA LYS A 10 -3.67 0.27 9.05
C LYS A 10 -3.84 1.68 8.47
N PHE A 11 -5.10 2.06 8.26
CA PHE A 11 -5.52 3.02 7.26
C PHE A 11 -5.10 4.48 7.51
N SER A 12 -4.15 5.00 6.73
CA SER A 12 -4.02 6.44 6.46
C SER A 12 -3.47 6.67 5.04
N LEU A 13 -4.31 7.22 4.16
CA LEU A 13 -3.96 7.57 2.78
C LEU A 13 -3.32 8.96 2.76
N THR A 14 -2.05 9.03 2.38
CA THR A 14 -1.39 10.33 2.09
C THR A 14 -1.03 10.37 0.61
N ILE A 15 -1.71 11.25 -0.14
CA ILE A 15 -1.42 11.48 -1.56
C ILE A 15 -0.26 12.46 -1.64
N LYS A 16 0.93 12.00 -2.04
CA LYS A 16 2.05 12.89 -2.37
C LYS A 16 2.05 13.12 -3.88
N LYS A 17 1.52 14.26 -4.31
CA LYS A 17 1.65 14.73 -5.70
C LYS A 17 3.09 15.19 -5.93
N MET A 18 3.86 14.40 -6.65
CA MET A 18 5.10 14.82 -7.31
C MET A 18 4.80 14.97 -8.80
N GLU A 19 5.34 16.01 -9.43
CA GLU A 19 4.90 16.68 -10.67
C GLU A 19 4.32 15.86 -11.83
N ASN A 20 4.60 14.56 -11.98
CA ASN A 20 4.06 13.74 -13.07
C ASN A 20 3.63 12.31 -12.68
N ASN A 21 3.84 11.86 -11.44
CA ASN A 21 3.45 10.52 -10.99
C ASN A 21 2.68 10.61 -9.67
N SER A 22 1.42 10.18 -9.69
CA SER A 22 0.60 10.07 -8.48
C SER A 22 1.10 8.89 -7.63
N THR A 23 1.97 9.16 -6.66
CA THR A 23 2.41 8.18 -5.67
C THR A 23 1.49 8.25 -4.45
N LEU A 24 0.88 7.12 -4.11
CA LEU A 24 0.09 6.97 -2.88
C LEU A 24 0.96 6.34 -1.81
N VAL A 25 0.88 6.86 -0.59
CA VAL A 25 1.56 6.28 0.57
C VAL A 25 0.50 5.71 1.51
N PHE A 26 0.66 4.44 1.87
CA PHE A 26 -0.21 3.73 2.79
C PHE A 26 0.58 3.30 4.01
N THR A 27 0.02 3.49 5.20
CA THR A 27 0.52 2.81 6.40
C THR A 27 -0.01 1.37 6.41
N VAL A 28 0.88 0.40 6.55
CA VAL A 28 0.57 -1.04 6.59
C VAL A 28 1.21 -1.67 7.82
N ASP A 29 0.76 -2.85 8.18
CA ASP A 29 1.38 -3.64 9.25
C ASP A 29 2.84 -3.96 8.89
N ALA A 30 3.75 -3.93 9.87
CA ALA A 30 5.16 -4.25 9.63
C ALA A 30 5.40 -5.67 9.09
N LYS A 31 4.42 -6.58 9.21
CA LYS A 31 4.50 -7.96 8.69
C LYS A 31 3.91 -8.10 7.28
N ALA A 32 3.43 -7.01 6.67
CA ALA A 32 2.80 -7.03 5.35
C ALA A 32 3.83 -7.18 4.22
N ASN A 33 3.62 -8.17 3.36
CA ASN A 33 4.45 -8.37 2.17
C ASN A 33 3.90 -7.58 0.96
N ASN A 34 4.77 -7.20 0.03
CA ASN A 34 4.38 -6.48 -1.19
C ASN A 34 3.19 -7.10 -1.97
N PRO A 35 3.11 -8.43 -2.19
CA PRO A 35 1.98 -9.03 -2.88
C PRO A 35 0.65 -8.90 -2.10
N GLN A 36 0.71 -9.00 -0.77
CA GLN A 36 -0.47 -8.87 0.09
C GLN A 36 -0.99 -7.43 0.09
N ILE A 37 -0.09 -6.45 0.06
CA ILE A 37 -0.42 -5.04 -0.02
C ILE A 37 -1.09 -4.75 -1.37
N LYS A 38 -0.52 -5.21 -2.50
CA LYS A 38 -1.15 -5.06 -3.83
C LYS A 38 -2.56 -5.64 -3.88
N HIS A 39 -2.73 -6.87 -3.39
CA HIS A 39 -4.04 -7.54 -3.38
C HIS A 39 -5.05 -6.81 -2.50
N SER A 40 -4.63 -6.34 -1.32
CA SER A 40 -5.50 -5.60 -0.41
C SER A 40 -5.92 -4.24 -0.98
N LEU A 41 -5.01 -3.54 -1.67
CA LEU A 41 -5.32 -2.27 -2.34
C LEU A 41 -6.32 -2.46 -3.49
N LYS A 42 -6.15 -3.52 -4.29
CA LYS A 42 -7.11 -3.88 -5.33
C LYS A 42 -8.49 -4.25 -4.75
N LYS A 43 -8.51 -5.02 -3.66
CA LYS A 43 -9.77 -5.47 -3.04
C LYS A 43 -10.53 -4.37 -2.30
N LEU A 44 -9.83 -3.45 -1.63
CA LEU A 44 -10.46 -2.42 -0.79
C LEU A 44 -10.81 -1.14 -1.56
N HIS A 45 -9.99 -0.77 -2.54
CA HIS A 45 -10.12 0.51 -3.24
C HIS A 45 -10.22 0.40 -4.75
N ASP A 46 -10.18 -0.81 -5.32
CA ASP A 46 -10.13 -1.02 -6.77
C ASP A 46 -9.00 -0.22 -7.44
N ILE A 47 -7.84 -0.18 -6.76
CA ILE A 47 -6.67 0.54 -7.24
C ILE A 47 -5.71 -0.46 -7.90
N ASP A 48 -5.45 -0.28 -9.19
CA ASP A 48 -4.39 -0.99 -9.88
C ASP A 48 -3.02 -0.33 -9.63
N VAL A 49 -2.14 -1.11 -9.00
CA VAL A 49 -0.80 -0.68 -8.57
C VAL A 49 0.26 -1.34 -9.45
N ALA A 50 1.05 -0.52 -10.15
CA ALA A 50 2.18 -0.97 -10.94
C ALA A 50 3.29 -1.54 -10.03
N GLU A 51 3.72 -0.74 -9.06
CA GLU A 51 4.84 -1.06 -8.18
C GLU A 51 4.53 -0.67 -6.73
N VAL A 52 4.97 -1.52 -5.79
CA VAL A 52 4.89 -1.28 -4.36
C VAL A 52 6.31 -1.35 -3.80
N ASN A 53 6.72 -0.28 -3.14
CA ASN A 53 7.96 -0.21 -2.37
C ASN A 53 7.60 0.01 -0.89
N THR A 54 8.21 -0.74 0.02
CA THR A 54 7.90 -0.68 1.44
C THR A 54 9.07 -0.20 2.27
N LEU A 55 8.79 0.68 3.22
CA LEU A 55 9.76 1.21 4.18
C LEU A 55 9.30 0.90 5.61
N VAL A 56 10.08 0.09 6.34
CA VAL A 56 9.78 -0.25 7.73
C VAL A 56 10.06 0.96 8.62
N ARG A 57 9.08 1.36 9.44
CA ARG A 57 9.25 2.35 10.50
C ARG A 57 9.46 1.66 11.85
N PRO A 58 10.16 2.30 12.81
CA PRO A 58 10.46 1.71 14.12
C PRO A 58 9.23 1.40 15.00
N GLU A 59 8.09 2.05 14.77
CA GLU A 59 6.86 1.89 15.56
C GLU A 59 5.92 0.78 15.03
N GLU A 60 6.45 -0.41 14.71
CA GLU A 60 5.69 -1.57 14.23
C GLU A 60 4.76 -1.31 13.02
N ALA A 61 5.07 -0.27 12.26
CA ALA A 61 4.35 0.14 11.06
C ALA A 61 5.29 0.18 9.87
N GLN A 62 4.77 -0.05 8.68
CA GLN A 62 5.51 0.06 7.44
C GLN A 62 4.78 1.02 6.52
N GLU A 63 5.52 1.84 5.78
CA GLU A 63 4.96 2.69 4.73
C GLU A 63 5.09 1.97 3.39
N ALA A 64 3.97 1.75 2.72
CA ALA A 64 3.92 1.28 1.36
C ALA A 64 3.76 2.46 0.41
N TYR A 65 4.80 2.74 -0.35
CA TYR A 65 4.83 3.67 -1.47
C TYR A 65 4.36 2.92 -2.71
N THR A 66 3.22 3.33 -3.26
CA THR A 66 2.62 2.65 -4.40
C THR A 66 2.54 3.58 -5.59
N LYS A 67 3.06 3.11 -6.71
CA LYS A 67 2.93 3.77 -7.99
C LYS A 67 1.70 3.21 -8.71
N LEU A 68 0.76 4.08 -9.05
CA LEU A 68 -0.41 3.71 -9.82
C LEU A 68 0.00 3.29 -11.23
N VAL A 69 -0.76 2.37 -11.83
CA VAL A 69 -0.69 2.17 -13.27
C VAL A 69 -1.13 3.49 -13.91
N SER A 70 -0.30 4.06 -14.78
CA SER A 70 -0.75 5.19 -15.58
C SER A 70 -1.82 4.65 -16.51
N ASP A 71 -3.08 5.01 -16.27
CA ASP A 71 -4.10 4.90 -17.30
C ASP A 71 -3.57 5.73 -18.48
N TYR A 72 -3.46 5.09 -19.64
CA TYR A 72 -2.87 5.68 -20.83
C TYR A 72 -3.79 6.76 -21.41
#